data_AF-A0A8T5NG69-F1
#
_entry.id   AF-A0A8T5NG69-F1
#
_cell.length_a   1.000
_cell.length_b   1.000
_cell.length_c   1.000
_cell.angle_alpha   90.00
_cell.angle_beta   90.00
_cell.angle_gamma   90.00
#
_symmetry.space_group_name_H-M   'P 1'
#
loop_
_entity.id
_entity.type
_entity.pdbx_description
1 polymer ?
#
loop_
_entity_poly.entity_id
_entity_poly.type
_entity_poly.pdbx_seq_one_letter_code
_entity_poly.pdbx_strand_id
1 'polypeptide(L)' 'LKWDRMYELAIDPVHARAVRDSRSPEDTEACTMCGNYCALKIVKQNFNFER' A
#
# COMPACT_ATOMS: atom_id res chain seq x y z
N LEU A 1 1.42 0.55 4.83
CA LEU A 1 1.58 1.61 3.79
C LEU A 1 0.79 2.85 4.20
N LYS A 2 1.11 4.07 3.70
CA LYS A 2 0.35 5.30 4.01
C LYS A 2 -0.70 5.57 2.92
N TRP A 3 -1.74 4.75 2.86
CA TRP A 3 -2.74 4.77 1.78
C TRP A 3 -3.45 6.12 1.62
N ASP A 4 -3.90 6.74 2.72
CA ASP A 4 -4.57 8.04 2.64
C ASP A 4 -3.69 9.10 2.02
N ARG A 5 -2.41 9.14 2.41
CA ARG A 5 -1.44 10.07 1.83
C ARG A 5 -1.15 9.78 0.35
N MET A 6 -1.15 8.50 -0.04
CA MET A 6 -0.99 8.12 -1.45
C MET A 6 -2.17 8.61 -2.28
N TYR A 7 -3.40 8.56 -1.75
CA TYR A 7 -4.58 9.07 -2.43
C TYR A 7 -4.61 10.59 -2.51
N GLU A 8 -4.20 11.30 -1.46
CA GLU A 8 -4.06 12.77 -1.50
C GLU A 8 -3.10 13.25 -2.58
N LEU A 9 -2.07 12.45 -2.88
CA LEU A 9 -1.04 12.77 -3.88
C LEU A 9 -1.35 12.22 -5.28
N ALA A 10 -2.40 11.42 -5.43
CA ALA A 10 -2.77 10.84 -6.72
C ALA A 10 -3.39 11.90 -7.64
N ILE A 11 -3.13 11.79 -8.94
CA ILE A 11 -3.76 12.65 -9.96
C ILE A 11 -5.29 12.47 -9.95
N ASP A 12 -5.75 11.23 -9.79
CA ASP A 12 -7.17 10.89 -9.61
C ASP A 12 -7.35 10.05 -8.33
N PRO A 13 -7.63 10.70 -7.19
CA PRO A 13 -7.82 10.02 -5.92
C PRO A 13 -9.04 9.09 -5.90
N VAL A 14 -10.10 9.41 -6.66
CA VAL A 14 -11.35 8.66 -6.67
C VAL A 14 -11.15 7.32 -7.37
N HIS A 15 -10.55 7.36 -8.57
CA HIS A 15 -10.22 6.15 -9.31
C HIS A 15 -9.25 5.25 -8.53
N ALA A 16 -8.21 5.83 -7.91
CA ALA A 16 -7.24 5.07 -7.14
C ALA A 16 -7.86 4.34 -5.93
N ARG A 17 -8.81 4.97 -5.23
CA ARG A 17 -9.57 4.31 -4.15
C ARG A 17 -10.44 3.19 -4.70
N ALA A 18 -11.22 3.46 -5.75
CA ALA A 18 -12.11 2.47 -6.37
C ALA A 18 -11.37 1.20 -6.80
N VAL A 19 -10.18 1.33 -7.41
CA VAL A 19 -9.36 0.18 -7.83
C VAL A 19 -8.87 -0.65 -6.64
N ARG A 20 -8.52 -0.01 -5.51
CA ARG A 20 -8.11 -0.75 -4.31
C ARG A 20 -9.32 -1.44 -3.67
N ASP A 21 -10.44 -0.75 -3.57
CA ASP A 21 -11.65 -1.30 -2.94
C ASP A 21 -12.20 -2.49 -3.73
N SER A 22 -12.16 -2.42 -5.07
CA SER A 22 -12.52 -3.54 -5.96
C SER A 22 -11.58 -4.75 -5.84
N ARG A 23 -10.42 -4.58 -5.20
CA ARG A 23 -9.39 -5.59 -5.00
C ARG A 23 -9.04 -5.66 -3.51
N SER A 24 -10.06 -5.83 -2.67
CA SER A 24 -9.91 -5.87 -1.22
C SER A 24 -8.87 -6.93 -0.81
N PRO A 25 -7.73 -6.54 -0.22
CA PRO A 25 -6.71 -7.48 0.25
C PRO A 25 -7.11 -8.09 1.60
N GLU A 26 -6.70 -9.34 1.86
CA GLU A 26 -6.82 -9.95 3.20
C GLU A 26 -5.95 -9.21 4.24
N ASP A 27 -4.76 -8.74 3.84
CA ASP A 27 -3.88 -7.89 4.64
C ASP A 27 -4.03 -6.42 4.23
N THR A 28 -4.65 -5.61 5.10
CA THR A 28 -4.86 -4.18 4.88
C THR A 28 -3.55 -3.36 4.80
N GLU A 29 -2.44 -3.89 5.31
CA GLU A 29 -1.11 -3.27 5.22
C GLU A 29 -0.43 -3.47 3.86
N ALA A 30 -0.96 -4.38 3.04
CA ALA A 30 -0.47 -4.72 1.71
C ALA A 30 -1.51 -4.42 0.61
N CYS A 31 -1.15 -4.69 -0.63
CA CYS A 31 -2.09 -4.77 -1.75
C CYS A 31 -2.28 -6.24 -2.17
N THR A 32 -3.25 -6.50 -3.03
CA THR A 32 -3.56 -7.86 -3.55
C THR A 32 -2.51 -8.43 -4.49
N MET A 33 -1.49 -7.67 -4.89
CA MET A 33 -0.50 -8.14 -5.85
C MET A 33 0.49 -9.13 -5.23
N CYS A 34 1.02 -8.83 -4.04
CA CYS A 34 2.10 -9.61 -3.41
C CYS A 34 1.69 -10.32 -2.11
N GLY A 35 0.59 -9.90 -1.49
CA GLY A 35 0.12 -10.44 -0.21
C GLY A 35 1.22 -10.46 0.86
N ASN A 36 1.44 -11.65 1.45
CA ASN A 36 2.42 -11.89 2.51
C ASN A 36 3.88 -11.58 2.12
N TYR A 37 4.19 -11.55 0.81
CA TYR A 37 5.53 -11.29 0.30
C TYR A 37 5.69 -9.84 -0.18
N CYS A 38 4.94 -8.89 0.37
CA CYS A 38 5.06 -7.48 0.04
C CYS A 38 6.49 -6.96 0.30
N ALA A 39 7.19 -6.58 -0.78
CA ALA A 39 8.57 -6.10 -0.71
C ALA A 39 8.73 -4.88 0.22
N LEU A 40 7.79 -3.94 0.20
CA LEU A 40 7.84 -2.75 1.05
C LEU A 40 7.67 -3.10 2.54
N LYS A 41 6.88 -4.12 2.87
CA LYS A 41 6.70 -4.62 4.25
C LYS A 41 8.00 -5.25 4.74
N ILE A 42 8.61 -6.11 3.92
CA ILE A 42 9.90 -6.75 4.21
C ILE A 42 10.98 -5.69 4.42
N VAL A 43 11.08 -4.71 3.54
CA VAL A 43 12.08 -3.65 3.66
C VAL A 43 11.86 -2.85 4.96
N LYS A 44 10.63 -2.43 5.27
CA LYS A 44 10.32 -1.72 6.51
C LYS A 44 10.69 -2.51 7.78
N GLN A 45 10.58 -3.85 7.75
CA GLN A 45 10.91 -4.71 8.89
C GLN A 45 12.42 -4.91 9.07
N ASN A 46 13.20 -4.84 8.00
CA ASN A 46 14.61 -5.20 8.01
C ASN A 46 15.57 -4.00 7.89
N PHE A 47 15.07 -2.84 7.48
CA PHE A 47 15.87 -1.63 7.28
C PHE A 47 15.37 -0.50 8.20
N ASN A 48 16.31 0.14 8.89
CA ASN A 48 16.05 1.39 9.60
C ASN A 48 16.44 2.57 8.70
N PHE A 49 15.43 3.35 8.29
CA PHE A 49 15.59 4.51 7.41
C PHE A 49 15.95 5.81 8.15
N GLU A 50 16.12 5.77 9.47
CA GLU A 50 16.47 6.94 10.31
C GLU A 50 17.98 7.08 10.56
N ARG A 51 18.82 6.38 9.79
CA ARG A 51 20.29 6.56 9.81
C ARG A 51 20.74 7.68 8.89
#